data_AF-B2GAU1-F1
#
_entry.id   AF-B2GAU1-F1
#
_cell.length_a   1.000
_cell.length_b   1.000
_cell.length_c   1.000
_cell.angle_alpha   90.00
_cell.angle_beta   90.00
_cell.angle_gamma   90.00
#
_symmetry.space_group_name_H-M   'P 1'
#
loop_
_entity.id
_entity.type
_entity.pdbx_description
1 polymer ?
#
loop_
_entity_poly.entity_id
_entity_poly.type
_entity_poly.pdbx_seq_one_letter_code
_entity_poly.pdbx_strand_id
1 'polypeptide(L)'
;MFIIAESNQLYLGDMLFYLVSFLIMAALVWHFAWKPVTQMMQKRADKIANDIDSAAQSREEAQKLAAKRQEELKGSRQEAARIVDNAKQAGESQRAEIIATAQQDAQNLKNQAQKDAEQARQDALRGAKKDIANLSIEIASKLIHKQLNADDQQALIDTYIEGLVKHE
;
A
#
# COMPACT_ATOMS: atom_id res chain seq x y z
N MET A 1 -64.45 -93.22 37.09
CA MET A 1 -63.00 -92.94 37.21
C MET A 1 -62.19 -93.68 36.14
N PHE A 2 -62.61 -93.64 34.85
CA PHE A 2 -62.00 -94.48 33.80
C PHE A 2 -61.76 -93.80 32.43
N ILE A 3 -62.23 -92.56 32.23
CA ILE A 3 -62.19 -91.85 30.94
C ILE A 3 -60.78 -91.33 30.57
N ILE A 4 -59.77 -91.58 31.42
CA ILE A 4 -58.40 -91.07 31.27
C ILE A 4 -57.53 -92.01 30.38
N ALA A 5 -57.97 -93.25 30.15
CA ALA A 5 -57.13 -94.29 29.54
C ALA A 5 -57.03 -94.20 28.00
N GLU A 6 -58.15 -94.07 27.29
CA GLU A 6 -58.18 -94.11 25.81
C GLU A 6 -57.65 -92.83 25.15
N SER A 7 -57.79 -91.68 25.83
CA SER A 7 -57.32 -90.38 25.32
C SER A 7 -55.81 -90.31 25.09
N ASN A 8 -55.01 -91.16 25.75
CA ASN A 8 -53.55 -91.13 25.66
C ASN A 8 -53.00 -91.43 24.25
N GLN A 9 -53.72 -92.21 23.42
CA GLN A 9 -53.28 -92.45 22.04
C GLN A 9 -53.52 -91.24 21.13
N LEU A 10 -54.65 -90.54 21.31
CA LEU A 10 -54.94 -89.29 20.61
C LEU A 10 -53.97 -88.18 21.04
N TYR A 11 -53.71 -88.03 22.34
CA TYR A 11 -52.77 -87.04 22.86
C TYR A 11 -51.34 -87.21 22.32
N LEU A 12 -50.87 -88.45 22.10
CA LEU A 12 -49.56 -88.66 21.45
C LEU A 12 -49.56 -88.17 20.01
N GLY A 13 -50.63 -88.44 19.25
CA GLY A 13 -50.77 -87.99 17.86
C GLY A 13 -50.82 -86.46 17.76
N ASP A 14 -51.69 -85.82 18.55
CA ASP A 14 -51.83 -84.37 18.62
C ASP A 14 -50.51 -83.70 19.05
N MET A 15 -49.85 -84.21 20.09
CA MET A 15 -48.55 -83.69 20.55
C MET A 15 -47.48 -83.75 19.45
N LEU A 16 -47.44 -84.83 18.67
CA LEU A 16 -46.48 -85.00 17.57
C LEU A 16 -46.81 -84.06 16.40
N PHE A 17 -48.10 -83.87 16.08
CA PHE A 17 -48.55 -82.89 15.09
C PHE A 17 -48.24 -81.44 15.51
N TYR A 18 -48.46 -81.07 16.78
CA TYR A 18 -48.07 -79.77 17.32
C TYR A 18 -46.56 -79.57 17.33
N LEU A 19 -45.77 -80.61 17.63
CA LEU A 19 -44.31 -80.55 17.60
C LEU A 19 -43.79 -80.33 16.17
N VAL A 20 -44.32 -81.05 15.18
CA VAL A 20 -44.01 -80.82 13.75
C VAL A 20 -44.42 -79.41 13.31
N SER A 21 -45.63 -78.97 13.68
CA SER A 21 -46.13 -77.62 13.38
C SER A 21 -45.26 -76.52 14.02
N PHE A 22 -44.79 -76.74 15.24
CA PHE A 22 -43.87 -75.84 15.95
C PHE A 22 -42.49 -75.80 15.29
N LEU A 23 -41.95 -76.94 14.84
CA LEU A 23 -40.69 -76.98 14.09
C LEU A 23 -40.80 -76.27 12.73
N ILE A 24 -41.90 -76.44 12.01
CA ILE A 24 -42.17 -75.72 10.74
C ILE A 24 -42.28 -74.21 11.01
N MET A 25 -43.04 -73.81 12.04
CA MET A 25 -43.15 -72.40 12.44
C MET A 25 -41.80 -71.82 12.85
N ALA A 26 -41.01 -72.54 13.64
CA ALA A 26 -39.67 -72.10 14.07
C ALA A 26 -38.71 -71.94 12.89
N ALA A 27 -38.72 -72.89 11.94
CA ALA A 27 -37.91 -72.81 10.72
C ALA A 27 -38.32 -71.63 9.81
N LEU A 28 -39.62 -71.40 9.65
CA LEU A 28 -40.14 -70.23 8.93
C LEU A 28 -39.78 -68.92 9.62
N VAL A 29 -40.00 -68.81 10.93
CA VAL A 29 -39.66 -67.62 11.73
C VAL A 29 -38.16 -67.34 11.68
N TRP A 30 -37.29 -68.35 11.79
CA TRP A 30 -35.85 -68.17 11.61
C TRP A 30 -35.58 -67.60 10.20
N HIS A 31 -35.99 -68.33 9.15
CA HIS A 31 -35.65 -67.97 7.77
C HIS A 31 -36.15 -66.56 7.38
N PHE A 32 -37.37 -66.21 7.78
CA PHE A 32 -37.99 -64.91 7.47
C PHE A 32 -37.61 -63.79 8.45
N ALA A 33 -37.22 -64.05 9.70
CA ALA A 33 -36.89 -63.00 10.68
C ALA A 33 -35.38 -62.78 10.88
N TRP A 34 -34.53 -63.81 10.75
CA TRP A 34 -33.06 -63.66 10.80
C TRP A 34 -32.59 -62.58 9.81
N LYS A 35 -33.12 -62.59 8.59
CA LYS A 35 -32.74 -61.66 7.51
C LYS A 35 -33.11 -60.19 7.80
N PRO A 36 -34.38 -59.81 8.07
CA PRO A 36 -34.73 -58.42 8.38
C PRO A 36 -34.16 -57.93 9.72
N VAL A 37 -34.01 -58.79 10.73
CA VAL A 37 -33.42 -58.39 12.03
C VAL A 37 -31.94 -58.09 11.88
N THR A 38 -31.16 -58.97 11.21
CA THR A 38 -29.75 -58.69 10.91
C THR A 38 -29.59 -57.48 9.99
N GLN A 39 -30.42 -57.32 8.96
CA GLN A 39 -30.42 -56.11 8.12
C GLN A 39 -30.77 -54.83 8.89
N MET A 40 -31.66 -54.87 9.89
CA MET A 40 -31.96 -53.70 10.73
C MET A 40 -30.79 -53.37 11.67
N MET A 41 -30.15 -54.38 12.25
CA MET A 41 -28.95 -54.18 13.08
C MET A 41 -27.78 -53.63 12.24
N GLN A 42 -27.53 -54.20 11.07
CA GLN A 42 -26.50 -53.73 10.14
C GLN A 42 -26.77 -52.29 9.71
N LYS A 43 -27.97 -51.97 9.22
CA LYS A 43 -28.34 -50.57 8.85
C LYS A 43 -28.20 -49.58 10.00
N ARG A 44 -28.37 -49.99 11.26
CA ARG A 44 -28.10 -49.14 12.43
C ARG A 44 -26.60 -48.99 12.68
N ALA A 45 -25.82 -50.05 12.60
CA ALA A 45 -24.37 -50.02 12.73
C ALA A 45 -23.72 -49.17 11.63
N ASP A 46 -24.07 -49.44 10.36
CA ASP A 46 -23.63 -48.69 9.19
C ASP A 46 -23.99 -47.20 9.33
N LYS A 47 -25.21 -46.87 9.77
CA LYS A 47 -25.59 -45.47 9.98
C LYS A 47 -24.76 -44.83 11.10
N ILE A 48 -24.60 -45.49 12.25
CA ILE A 48 -23.84 -44.94 13.37
C ILE A 48 -22.36 -44.73 12.99
N ALA A 49 -21.77 -45.65 12.23
CA ALA A 49 -20.42 -45.48 11.68
C ALA A 49 -20.36 -44.25 10.74
N ASN A 50 -21.23 -44.17 9.74
CA ASN A 50 -21.28 -43.03 8.81
C ASN A 50 -21.55 -41.70 9.52
N ASP A 51 -22.44 -41.64 10.52
CA ASP A 51 -22.73 -40.45 11.31
C ASP A 51 -21.49 -40.00 12.12
N ILE A 52 -20.72 -40.95 12.67
CA ILE A 52 -19.47 -40.69 13.41
C ILE A 52 -18.35 -40.24 12.47
N ASP A 53 -18.12 -40.94 11.37
CA ASP A 53 -17.07 -40.64 10.39
C ASP A 53 -17.34 -39.29 9.71
N SER A 54 -18.58 -39.01 9.33
CA SER A 54 -19.00 -37.70 8.81
C SER A 54 -18.81 -36.58 9.83
N ALA A 55 -19.04 -36.83 11.13
CA ALA A 55 -18.78 -35.84 12.18
C ALA A 55 -17.28 -35.62 12.44
N ALA A 56 -16.47 -36.68 12.36
CA ALA A 56 -15.02 -36.62 12.46
C ALA A 56 -14.41 -35.84 11.28
N GLN A 57 -14.80 -36.17 10.05
CA GLN A 57 -14.39 -35.44 8.83
C GLN A 57 -14.81 -33.96 8.91
N SER A 58 -16.07 -33.67 9.23
CA SER A 58 -16.56 -32.28 9.35
C SER A 58 -15.77 -31.48 10.39
N ARG A 59 -15.37 -32.10 11.50
CA ARG A 59 -14.53 -31.48 12.53
C ARG A 59 -13.10 -31.24 12.04
N GLU A 60 -12.51 -32.18 11.33
CA GLU A 60 -11.16 -32.05 10.76
C GLU A 60 -11.12 -30.96 9.67
N GLU A 61 -12.12 -30.93 8.79
CA GLU A 61 -12.27 -29.88 7.77
C GLU A 61 -12.49 -28.50 8.38
N ALA A 62 -13.33 -28.38 9.42
CA ALA A 62 -13.50 -27.14 10.17
C ALA A 62 -12.20 -26.67 10.85
N GLN A 63 -11.39 -27.60 11.39
CA GLN A 63 -10.09 -27.29 11.97
C GLN A 63 -9.06 -26.86 10.92
N LYS A 64 -8.99 -27.56 9.77
CA LYS A 64 -8.14 -27.19 8.62
C LYS A 64 -8.52 -25.81 8.09
N LEU A 65 -9.82 -25.53 7.94
CA LEU A 65 -10.31 -24.22 7.49
C LEU A 65 -10.00 -23.12 8.50
N ALA A 66 -10.20 -23.36 9.80
CA ALA A 66 -9.87 -22.38 10.85
C ALA A 66 -8.35 -22.08 10.89
N ALA A 67 -7.50 -23.09 10.76
CA ALA A 67 -6.05 -22.92 10.67
C ALA A 67 -5.66 -22.10 9.43
N LYS A 68 -6.20 -22.44 8.25
CA LYS A 68 -5.97 -21.69 7.02
C LYS A 68 -6.46 -20.24 7.12
N ARG A 69 -7.64 -19.98 7.70
CA ARG A 69 -8.13 -18.61 7.93
C ARG A 69 -7.22 -17.82 8.87
N GLN A 70 -6.68 -18.45 9.92
CA GLN A 70 -5.74 -17.79 10.83
C GLN A 70 -4.41 -17.47 10.16
N GLU A 71 -3.94 -18.33 9.24
CA GLU A 71 -2.76 -18.07 8.41
C GLU A 71 -3.01 -16.96 7.37
N GLU A 72 -4.12 -17.00 6.64
CA GLU A 72 -4.57 -15.94 5.72
C GLU A 72 -4.68 -14.58 6.44
N LEU A 73 -5.25 -14.54 7.65
CA LEU A 73 -5.34 -13.33 8.47
C LEU A 73 -3.96 -12.84 8.94
N LYS A 74 -3.05 -13.75 9.30
CA LYS A 74 -1.67 -13.40 9.69
C LYS A 74 -0.91 -12.81 8.50
N GLY A 75 -0.98 -13.45 7.33
CA GLY A 75 -0.37 -12.96 6.09
C GLY A 75 -0.95 -11.59 5.68
N SER A 76 -2.28 -11.44 5.72
CA SER A 76 -2.95 -10.17 5.42
C SER A 76 -2.51 -9.03 6.37
N ARG A 77 -2.32 -9.32 7.66
CA ARG A 77 -1.80 -8.34 8.64
C ARG A 77 -0.34 -8.00 8.39
N GLN A 78 0.49 -8.97 8.03
CA GLN A 78 1.90 -8.73 7.67
C GLN A 78 2.03 -7.89 6.40
N GLU A 79 1.19 -8.13 5.40
CA GLU A 79 1.19 -7.37 4.16
C GLU A 79 0.64 -5.95 4.35
N ALA A 80 -0.45 -5.79 5.11
CA ALA A 80 -0.93 -4.46 5.51
C ALA A 80 0.13 -3.65 6.29
N ALA A 81 0.90 -4.30 7.17
CA ALA A 81 2.01 -3.67 7.88
C ALA A 81 3.14 -3.24 6.92
N ARG A 82 3.52 -4.09 5.95
CA ARG A 82 4.50 -3.75 4.90
C ARG A 82 4.04 -2.59 4.03
N ILE A 83 2.77 -2.58 3.61
CA ILE A 83 2.20 -1.49 2.79
C ILE A 83 2.28 -0.16 3.55
N VAL A 84 1.92 -0.16 4.84
CA VAL A 84 2.02 1.04 5.69
C VAL A 84 3.48 1.47 5.91
N ASP A 85 4.41 0.54 6.07
CA ASP A 85 5.83 0.87 6.28
C ASP A 85 6.49 1.41 4.99
N ASN A 86 6.27 0.74 3.85
CA ASN A 86 6.71 1.20 2.53
C ASN A 86 6.13 2.59 2.21
N ALA A 87 4.86 2.86 2.53
CA ALA A 87 4.23 4.15 2.33
C ALA A 87 4.84 5.25 3.22
N LYS A 88 5.24 4.94 4.45
CA LYS A 88 6.00 5.87 5.31
C LYS A 88 7.38 6.15 4.73
N GLN A 89 8.15 5.12 4.40
CA GLN A 89 9.50 5.27 3.84
C GLN A 89 9.48 6.11 2.54
N ALA A 90 8.52 5.85 1.65
CA ALA A 90 8.31 6.63 0.44
C ALA A 90 7.94 8.10 0.74
N GLY A 91 7.02 8.33 1.69
CA GLY A 91 6.64 9.69 2.12
C GLY A 91 7.77 10.46 2.81
N GLU A 92 8.62 9.79 3.58
CA GLU A 92 9.81 10.39 4.21
C GLU A 92 10.89 10.72 3.16
N SER A 93 11.12 9.83 2.19
CA SER A 93 12.04 10.07 1.07
C SER A 93 11.55 11.23 0.18
N GLN A 94 10.27 11.25 -0.19
CA GLN A 94 9.66 12.34 -0.95
C GLN A 94 9.71 13.67 -0.18
N ARG A 95 9.49 13.65 1.14
CA ARG A 95 9.64 14.82 2.00
C ARG A 95 11.08 15.34 2.02
N ALA A 96 12.07 14.44 2.08
CA ALA A 96 13.48 14.82 2.04
C ALA A 96 13.86 15.43 0.68
N GLU A 97 13.39 14.86 -0.43
CA GLU A 97 13.57 15.37 -1.79
C GLU A 97 12.95 16.76 -1.98
N ILE A 98 11.71 16.97 -1.53
CA ILE A 98 11.03 18.28 -1.56
C ILE A 98 11.80 19.32 -0.75
N ILE A 99 12.30 18.96 0.44
CA ILE A 99 13.10 19.87 1.29
C ILE A 99 14.44 20.19 0.62
N ALA A 100 15.13 19.22 0.03
CA ALA A 100 16.39 19.43 -0.67
C ALA A 100 16.21 20.34 -1.90
N THR A 101 15.17 20.11 -2.69
CA THR A 101 14.82 20.94 -3.86
C THR A 101 14.50 22.37 -3.42
N ALA A 102 13.65 22.54 -2.40
CA ALA A 102 13.31 23.87 -1.88
C ALA A 102 14.52 24.62 -1.29
N GLN A 103 15.49 23.92 -0.68
CA GLN A 103 16.74 24.52 -0.22
C GLN A 103 17.65 24.93 -1.40
N GLN A 104 17.74 24.09 -2.43
CA GLN A 104 18.48 24.40 -3.66
C GLN A 104 17.88 25.63 -4.38
N ASP A 105 16.56 25.69 -4.52
CA ASP A 105 15.86 26.82 -5.15
C ASP A 105 15.98 28.11 -4.33
N ALA A 106 15.88 28.03 -3.00
CA ALA A 106 16.13 29.17 -2.12
C ALA A 106 17.57 29.69 -2.22
N GLN A 107 18.56 28.80 -2.35
CA GLN A 107 19.96 29.18 -2.55
C GLN A 107 20.20 29.75 -3.96
N ASN A 108 19.53 29.22 -4.99
CA ASN A 108 19.57 29.76 -6.35
C ASN A 108 18.97 31.18 -6.41
N LEU A 109 17.81 31.38 -5.78
CA LEU A 109 17.16 32.70 -5.67
C LEU A 109 18.05 33.70 -4.93
N LYS A 110 18.68 33.29 -3.83
CA LYS A 110 19.66 34.10 -3.08
C LYS A 110 20.88 34.45 -3.92
N ASN A 111 21.43 33.48 -4.66
CA ASN A 111 22.56 33.70 -5.57
C ASN A 111 22.21 34.69 -6.69
N GLN A 112 20.99 34.62 -7.24
CA GLN A 112 20.53 35.55 -8.27
C GLN A 112 20.32 36.96 -7.70
N ALA A 113 19.60 37.08 -6.59
CA ALA A 113 19.40 38.38 -5.92
C ALA A 113 20.72 39.07 -5.52
N GLN A 114 21.77 38.30 -5.19
CA GLN A 114 23.11 38.85 -4.95
C GLN A 114 23.78 39.38 -6.23
N LYS A 115 23.62 38.71 -7.38
CA LYS A 115 24.10 39.22 -8.68
C LYS A 115 23.34 40.48 -9.09
N ASP A 116 22.02 40.46 -8.98
CA ASP A 116 21.15 41.58 -9.34
C ASP A 116 21.46 42.82 -8.50
N ALA A 117 21.71 42.64 -7.19
CA ALA A 117 22.10 43.72 -6.29
C ALA A 117 23.49 44.31 -6.60
N GLU A 118 24.48 43.48 -6.95
CA GLU A 118 25.81 43.97 -7.35
C GLU A 118 25.77 44.63 -8.74
N GLN A 119 24.96 44.14 -9.68
CA GLN A 119 24.73 44.82 -10.95
C GLN A 119 24.06 46.19 -10.72
N ALA A 120 22.98 46.26 -9.95
CA ALA A 120 22.29 47.52 -9.63
C ALA A 120 23.23 48.52 -8.92
N ARG A 121 24.14 48.04 -8.07
CA ARG A 121 25.18 48.84 -7.44
C ARG A 121 26.20 49.38 -8.45
N GLN A 122 26.66 48.55 -9.40
CA GLN A 122 27.55 49.00 -10.47
C GLN A 122 26.86 50.02 -11.38
N ASP A 123 25.57 49.83 -11.68
CA ASP A 123 24.78 50.76 -12.48
C ASP A 123 24.59 52.11 -11.77
N ALA A 124 24.28 52.11 -10.48
CA ALA A 124 24.23 53.33 -9.65
C ALA A 124 25.60 54.05 -9.60
N LEU A 125 26.71 53.31 -9.47
CA LEU A 125 28.06 53.88 -9.50
C LEU A 125 28.45 54.43 -10.89
N ARG A 126 27.96 53.82 -11.99
CA ARG A 126 28.13 54.35 -13.35
C ARG A 126 27.33 55.64 -13.56
N GLY A 127 26.09 55.70 -13.06
CA GLY A 127 25.27 56.91 -13.04
C GLY A 127 25.95 58.05 -12.28
N ALA A 128 26.28 57.82 -11.00
CA ALA A 128 26.93 58.83 -10.15
C ALA A 128 28.25 59.37 -10.75
N LYS A 129 29.07 58.51 -11.39
CA LYS A 129 30.28 58.95 -12.11
C LYS A 129 29.97 59.86 -13.29
N LYS A 130 28.92 59.57 -14.06
CA LYS A 130 28.47 60.41 -15.18
C LYS A 130 27.98 61.76 -14.69
N ASP A 131 27.20 61.78 -13.60
CA ASP A 131 26.63 63.02 -13.05
C ASP A 131 27.73 63.92 -12.44
N ILE A 132 28.71 63.33 -11.76
CA ILE A 132 29.91 64.03 -11.28
C ILE A 132 30.73 64.60 -12.46
N ALA A 133 30.89 63.85 -13.56
CA ALA A 133 31.58 64.33 -14.75
C ALA A 133 30.86 65.50 -15.41
N ASN A 134 29.53 65.42 -15.58
CA ASN A 134 28.70 66.51 -16.10
C ASN A 134 28.81 67.77 -15.23
N LEU A 135 28.69 67.62 -13.90
CA LEU A 135 28.81 68.73 -12.96
C LEU A 135 30.21 69.36 -12.99
N SER A 136 31.26 68.55 -13.17
CA SER A 136 32.64 69.03 -13.31
C SER A 136 32.84 69.83 -14.60
N ILE A 137 32.25 69.38 -15.72
CA ILE A 137 32.23 70.10 -16.99
C ILE A 137 31.45 71.42 -16.87
N GLU A 138 30.30 71.43 -16.18
CA GLU A 138 29.56 72.67 -15.91
C GLU A 138 30.36 73.67 -15.07
N ILE A 139 31.04 73.21 -14.02
CA ILE A 139 31.87 74.06 -13.15
C ILE A 139 33.05 74.64 -13.94
N ALA A 140 33.76 73.81 -14.72
CA ALA A 140 34.85 74.26 -15.58
C ALA A 140 34.36 75.28 -16.63
N SER A 141 33.21 75.01 -17.27
CA SER A 141 32.61 75.91 -18.25
C SER A 141 32.24 77.26 -17.63
N LYS A 142 31.63 77.27 -16.44
CA LYS A 142 31.26 78.49 -15.70
C LYS A 142 32.49 79.26 -15.19
N LEU A 143 33.58 78.57 -14.86
CA LEU A 143 34.84 79.20 -14.46
C LEU A 143 35.51 79.90 -15.66
N ILE A 144 35.64 79.22 -16.79
CA ILE A 144 36.18 79.77 -18.04
C ILE A 144 35.38 81.00 -18.49
N HIS A 145 34.03 80.91 -18.52
CA HIS A 145 33.16 82.04 -18.87
C HIS A 145 33.30 83.26 -17.93
N LYS A 146 33.83 83.08 -16.71
CA LYS A 146 34.06 84.18 -15.76
C LYS A 146 35.49 84.75 -15.84
N GLN A 147 36.44 84.02 -16.41
CA GLN A 147 37.85 84.41 -16.45
C GLN A 147 38.29 84.98 -17.81
N LEU A 148 37.68 84.53 -18.91
CA LEU A 148 37.97 84.96 -20.29
C LEU A 148 38.07 86.49 -20.45
N ASN A 149 39.30 86.98 -20.53
CA ASN A 149 39.64 88.30 -21.07
C ASN A 149 40.16 88.16 -22.52
N ALA A 150 40.45 89.28 -23.17
CA ALA A 150 40.97 89.29 -24.55
C ALA A 150 42.28 88.48 -24.69
N ASP A 151 43.16 88.58 -23.69
CA ASP A 151 44.44 87.87 -23.65
C ASP A 151 44.25 86.34 -23.65
N ASP A 152 43.24 85.82 -22.94
CA ASP A 152 42.89 84.39 -22.93
C ASP A 152 42.36 83.93 -24.28
N GLN A 153 41.55 84.76 -24.97
CA GLN A 153 41.10 84.46 -26.33
C GLN A 153 42.26 84.40 -27.31
N GLN A 154 43.24 85.30 -27.19
CA GLN A 154 44.43 85.27 -28.05
C GLN A 154 45.30 84.03 -27.77
N ALA A 155 45.57 83.71 -26.50
CA ALA A 155 46.30 82.51 -26.12
C ALA A 155 45.61 81.20 -26.59
N LEU A 156 44.26 81.17 -26.57
CA LEU A 156 43.49 80.05 -27.13
C LEU A 156 43.65 79.96 -28.65
N ILE A 157 43.59 81.08 -29.38
CA ILE A 157 43.81 81.12 -30.84
C ILE A 157 45.21 80.63 -31.19
N ASP A 158 46.24 81.12 -30.50
CA ASP A 158 47.63 80.69 -30.70
C ASP A 158 47.80 79.19 -30.42
N THR A 159 47.15 78.65 -29.38
CA THR A 159 47.14 77.21 -29.06
C THR A 159 46.44 76.38 -30.14
N TYR A 160 45.33 76.85 -30.71
CA TYR A 160 44.66 76.17 -31.83
C TYR A 160 45.50 76.19 -33.10
N ILE A 161 46.19 77.29 -33.39
CA ILE A 161 47.10 77.40 -34.54
C ILE A 161 48.30 76.46 -34.37
N GLU A 162 48.95 76.45 -33.19
CA GLU A 162 50.07 75.54 -32.92
C GLU A 162 49.65 74.07 -32.92
N GLY A 163 48.41 73.76 -32.51
CA GLY A 163 47.82 72.43 -32.57
C GLY A 163 47.56 71.93 -34.00
N LEU A 164 47.12 72.82 -34.91
CA LEU A 164 46.93 72.50 -36.33
C LEU A 164 48.28 72.31 -37.06
N VAL A 165 49.26 73.18 -36.79
CA VAL A 165 50.62 73.12 -37.38
C VAL A 165 51.39 71.87 -36.97
N LYS A 166 50.97 71.15 -35.92
CA LYS A 166 51.55 69.87 -35.48
C LYS A 166 50.88 68.63 -36.09
N HIS A 167 49.95 68.80 -37.04
CA HIS A 167 49.16 67.70 -37.61
C HIS A 167 49.13 67.62 -39.15
N GLU A 168 49.96 68.42 -39.83
CA GLU A 168 50.41 68.21 -41.23
C GLU A 168 51.86 67.66 -41.25
#